data_AF-A0A497MQN7-F1
#
_entry.id   AF-A0A497MQN7-F1
#
_cell.length_a   1.000
_cell.length_b   1.000
_cell.length_c   1.000
_cell.angle_alpha   90.00
_cell.angle_beta   90.00
_cell.angle_gamma   90.00
#
_symmetry.space_group_name_H-M   'P 1'
#
loop_
_entity.id
_entity.type
_entity.pdbx_description
1 polymer ?
#
loop_
_entity_poly.entity_id
_entity_poly.type
_entity_poly.pdbx_seq_one_letter_code
_entity_poly.pdbx_strand_id
1 'polypeptide(L)' 'ICVVFELFKQHLIERDEKLNKIYNKCKNGELLCGECKTLATELMNKFMDEFQNKLERARDLIPSLQFIK' A
#
# COMPACT_ATOMS: atom_id res chain seq x y z
N ILE A 1 -5.12 18.38 -3.64
CA ILE A 1 -5.07 16.91 -3.82
C ILE A 1 -3.73 16.41 -3.29
N CYS A 2 -3.71 15.35 -2.47
CA CYS A 2 -2.49 14.74 -1.93
C CYS A 2 -2.35 13.30 -2.44
N VAL A 3 -1.38 13.07 -3.34
CA VAL A 3 -1.17 11.75 -3.97
C VAL A 3 -0.69 10.70 -2.97
N VAL A 4 0.07 11.10 -1.95
CA VAL A 4 0.52 10.18 -0.89
C VAL A 4 -0.67 9.60 -0.13
N PHE A 5 -1.67 10.42 0.17
CA PHE A 5 -2.88 9.95 0.84
C PHE A 5 -3.72 9.01 -0.05
N GLU A 6 -3.73 9.24 -1.36
CA GLU A 6 -4.38 8.32 -2.30
C GLU A 6 -3.72 6.94 -2.31
N LEU A 7 -2.38 6.86 -2.21
CA LEU A 7 -1.67 5.58 -2.04
C LEU A 7 -2.09 4.85 -0.76
N PHE A 8 -2.21 5.60 0.35
CA PHE A 8 -2.73 5.03 1.60
C PHE A 8 -4.12 4.43 1.41
N LYS A 9 -5.03 5.19 0.79
CA LYS A 9 -6.44 4.79 0.63
C LYS A 9 -6.61 3.59 -0.29
N GLN A 10 -5.86 3.51 -1.39
CA GLN A 10 -6.07 2.46 -2.40
C GLN A 10 -5.32 1.17 -2.10
N HIS A 11 -4.11 1.25 -1.53
CA HIS A 11 -3.19 0.10 -1.52
C HIS A 11 -2.51 -0.17 -0.19
N LEU A 12 -2.20 0.88 0.60
CA LEU A 12 -1.24 0.73 1.70
C LEU A 12 -1.86 0.64 3.10
N ILE A 13 -3.12 1.07 3.29
CA ILE A 13 -3.80 1.03 4.59
C ILE A 13 -5.22 0.48 4.43
N GLU A 14 -5.48 -0.67 5.03
CA GLU A 14 -6.78 -1.36 4.92
C GLU A 14 -7.82 -0.87 5.93
N ARG A 15 -7.40 -0.32 7.08
CA ARG A 15 -8.32 0.11 8.14
C ARG A 15 -8.69 1.58 7.99
N ASP A 16 -9.96 1.85 7.71
CA ASP A 16 -10.52 3.21 7.57
C ASP A 16 -10.23 4.12 8.77
N GLU A 17 -10.27 3.58 9.98
CA GLU A 17 -9.94 4.33 11.21
C GLU A 17 -8.52 4.92 11.16
N LYS A 18 -7.54 4.17 10.61
CA LYS A 18 -6.17 4.63 10.47
C LYS A 18 -6.07 5.70 9.38
N LEU A 19 -6.77 5.53 8.25
CA LEU A 19 -6.85 6.52 7.18
C LEU A 19 -7.43 7.85 7.69
N ASN A 20 -8.56 7.79 8.40
CA ASN A 20 -9.22 8.96 8.98
C ASN A 20 -8.30 9.68 9.97
N LYS A 21 -7.56 8.95 10.81
CA LYS A 21 -6.59 9.54 11.73
C LYS A 21 -5.46 10.27 11.00
N ILE A 22 -4.88 9.67 9.97
CA ILE A 22 -3.82 10.30 9.17
C ILE A 22 -4.35 11.54 8.46
N TYR A 23 -5.54 11.44 7.86
CA TYR A 23 -6.18 12.56 7.17
C TYR A 23 -6.38 13.76 8.11
N ASN A 24 -6.98 13.52 9.28
CA ASN A 24 -7.26 14.57 10.26
C ASN A 24 -5.96 15.22 10.77
N LYS A 25 -4.96 14.41 11.15
CA LYS A 25 -3.67 14.93 11.61
C LYS A 25 -2.95 15.75 10.55
N CYS A 26 -2.93 15.28 9.30
CA CYS A 26 -2.32 16.01 8.19
C CYS A 26 -3.05 17.33 7.91
N LYS A 27 -4.39 17.32 7.93
CA LYS A 27 -5.21 18.52 7.68
C LYS A 27 -5.06 19.58 8.79
N ASN A 28 -4.84 19.13 10.03
CA ASN A 28 -4.63 20.00 11.18
C ASN A 28 -3.19 20.52 11.32
N GLY A 29 -2.25 20.07 10.46
CA GLY A 29 -0.84 20.43 10.54
C GLY A 29 -0.06 19.70 11.64
N GLU A 30 -0.64 18.66 12.25
CA GLU A 30 0.00 17.82 13.27
C GLU A 30 0.97 16.78 12.68
N LEU A 31 0.91 16.58 11.36
CA LEU A 31 1.72 15.61 10.63
C LEU A 31 2.34 16.31 9.40
N LEU A 32 3.66 16.29 9.30
CA LEU A 32 4.39 16.89 8.20
C LEU A 32 4.30 16.01 6.94
N CYS A 33 4.32 16.65 5.77
CA CYS A 33 4.34 15.92 4.49
C CYS A 33 5.53 14.96 4.36
N GLY A 34 6.66 15.27 5.03
CA GLY A 34 7.82 14.38 5.09
C GLY A 34 7.50 13.07 5.82
N GLU A 35 6.80 13.14 6.95
CA GLU A 35 6.41 11.97 7.74
C GLU A 35 5.39 11.11 6.98
N CYS A 36 4.43 11.74 6.30
CA CYS A 36 3.51 11.02 5.39
C CYS A 36 4.28 10.27 4.30
N LYS A 37 5.29 10.90 3.69
CA LYS A 37 6.08 10.25 2.63
C LYS A 37 6.92 9.10 3.18
N THR A 38 7.57 9.28 4.32
CA THR A 38 8.34 8.21 4.98
C THR A 38 7.46 7.00 5.28
N LEU A 39 6.29 7.23 5.89
CA LEU A 39 5.33 6.15 6.15
C LEU A 39 4.87 5.45 4.87
N ALA A 40 4.60 6.21 3.79
CA ALA A 40 4.23 5.63 2.50
C ALA A 40 5.35 4.79 1.90
N THR A 41 6.60 5.23 1.99
CA THR A 41 7.76 4.46 1.53
C THR A 41 7.91 3.16 2.30
N GLU A 42 7.79 3.19 3.63
CA GLU A 42 7.86 1.99 4.48
C GLU A 42 6.77 0.97 4.12
N LEU A 43 5.52 1.42 4.01
CA LEU A 43 4.40 0.56 3.65
C LEU A 43 4.51 0.03 2.22
N MET A 44 4.97 0.86 1.28
CA MET A 44 5.15 0.46 -0.12
C MET A 44 6.25 -0.60 -0.26
N ASN A 45 7.38 -0.44 0.44
CA ASN A 45 8.44 -1.44 0.43
C ASN A 45 7.92 -2.79 0.94
N LYS A 46 7.22 -2.79 2.08
CA LYS A 46 6.60 -4.01 2.62
C LYS A 46 5.59 -4.63 1.64
N PHE A 47 4.73 -3.81 1.04
CA PHE A 47 3.76 -4.28 0.05
C PHE A 47 4.45 -4.93 -1.16
N MET A 48 5.50 -4.32 -1.68
CA MET A 48 6.25 -4.83 -2.83
C MET A 48 7.01 -6.11 -2.51
N ASP A 49 7.60 -6.23 -1.33
CA ASP A 49 8.27 -7.45 -0.88
C ASP A 49 7.27 -8.62 -0.79
N GLU A 50 6.10 -8.38 -0.19
CA GLU A 50 5.02 -9.38 -0.14
C GLU A 50 4.49 -9.73 -1.53
N PHE A 51 4.35 -8.73 -2.40
CA PHE A 51 3.91 -8.91 -3.78
C PHE A 51 4.89 -9.78 -4.57
N GLN A 52 6.20 -9.49 -4.50
CA GLN A 52 7.23 -10.28 -5.17
C GLN A 52 7.22 -11.73 -4.69
N ASN A 53 7.13 -11.96 -3.38
CA ASN A 53 7.03 -13.31 -2.81
C ASN A 53 5.79 -14.08 -3.31
N LYS A 54 4.63 -13.42 -3.40
CA LYS A 54 3.41 -14.01 -3.98
C LYS A 54 3.57 -14.30 -5.46
N LEU A 55 4.26 -13.41 -6.19
CA LEU A 55 4.47 -13.54 -7.61
C LEU A 55 5.40 -14.71 -7.95
N GLU A 56 6.48 -14.94 -7.19
CA GLU A 56 7.32 -16.13 -7.37
C GLU A 56 6.51 -17.42 -7.13
N ARG A 57 5.74 -17.49 -6.04
CA ARG A 57 4.86 -18.65 -5.79
C ARG A 57 3.84 -18.86 -6.90
N ALA A 58 3.29 -17.78 -7.46
CA ALA A 58 2.36 -17.86 -8.58
C ALA A 58 3.02 -18.40 -9.85
N ARG A 59 4.31 -18.07 -10.10
CA ARG A 59 5.06 -18.61 -11.23
C ARG A 59 5.22 -20.12 -11.15
N ASP A 60 5.47 -20.66 -9.96
CA ASP A 60 5.57 -22.11 -9.75
C ASP A 60 4.26 -22.85 -10.05
N LEU A 61 3.12 -22.16 -9.93
CA LEU A 61 1.80 -22.72 -10.21
C LEU A 61 1.46 -22.72 -11.71
N ILE A 62 2.10 -21.87 -12.53
CA ILE A 62 1.78 -21.71 -13.97
C ILE A 62 1.68 -23.06 -14.71
N PRO A 63 2.60 -24.02 -14.54
CA PRO A 63 2.53 -25.30 -15.27
C PRO A 63 1.28 -26.14 -14.94
N SER A 64 0.67 -25.92 -13.78
CA SER A 64 -0.52 -26.65 -13.31
C SER A 64 -1.84 -25.98 -13.70
N LEU A 65 -1.79 -24.76 -14.26
CA LEU A 65 -2.99 -24.02 -14.64
C LEU A 65 -3.51 -24.50 -16.01
N GLN A 66 -4.80 -24.86 -16.06
CA GLN A 66 -5.49 -25.14 -17.31
C GLN A 66 -6.18 -23.86 -17.81
N PHE A 67 -5.61 -23.22 -18.82
CA PHE A 67 -6.24 -22.08 -19.48
C PHE A 67 -7.29 -22.59 -20.48
N ILE A 68 -8.56 -22.21 -20.26
CA ILE A 68 -9.63 -22.46 -21.23
C ILE A 68 -9.39 -21.50 -22.42
N LYS A 69 -9.34 -22.07 -23.63
CA LYS A 69 -9.22 -21.32 -24.88
C LYS A 69 -10.54 -20.70 -25.31
#